data_AF-A0A949WXX5-F1
#
_entry.id   AF-A0A949WXX5-F1
#
_cell.length_a   1.000
_cell.length_b   1.000
_cell.length_c   1.000
_cell.angle_alpha   90.00
_cell.angle_beta   90.00
_cell.angle_gamma   90.00
#
_symmetry.space_group_name_H-M   'P 1'
#
loop_
_entity.id
_entity.type
_entity.pdbx_description
1 polymer ?
#
loop_
_entity_poly.entity_id
_entity_poly.type
_entity_poly.pdbx_seq_one_letter_code
_entity_poly.pdbx_strand_id
1 'polypeptide(L)'
;MREYEGRQMTHSDFIAKVTEYALSSEGRTQAIFKKLLQRDKINHFALIEQDMNRNGETFNYIIEAIEKIAKKHSIKTKVNSFKEAEELLKEVDLRAVLGVKTELKEVFTIDLFLTHREKNWKELYVNYTKNGYRVFLKRKEASYTEDGEIEGFELSFDIIDLYKMLFKTKYYETMEELCKIFKIEVKGELKFRQAQKEKFADNMIELANINKYSSLSELVGKNLIVLKELNLKSLMHSLTVEKSYKGETVFFAPVRDFKDEMAELGNQLTEGKEKIETLSTSTIGRLFQLYRVLGLIEMVEIKNVPQSLLISAPVQDKLHVESVYYSIPQYNSVSLNKAEKIAKKLVKGGFKIGEIDYETINKILGKKIADKAYAHVYNRIEKENGINALNIQLEEQGKDKILYGKTKRAKTIEEKKVAKANGTYCEETEIPF
;
A
#
# COMPACT_ATOMS: atom_id res chain seq x y z
N MET A 1 28.21 -17.84 -19.13
CA MET A 1 28.20 -16.49 -19.73
C MET A 1 27.16 -16.48 -20.84
N ARG A 2 26.00 -15.85 -20.60
CA ARG A 2 25.09 -15.39 -21.65
C ARG A 2 24.85 -13.92 -21.34
N GLU A 3 25.21 -13.07 -22.29
CA GLU A 3 24.98 -11.63 -22.24
C GLU A 3 23.46 -11.40 -22.17
N TYR A 4 22.99 -10.90 -21.03
CA TYR A 4 21.63 -10.39 -20.89
C TYR A 4 21.71 -8.91 -21.26
N GLU A 5 21.38 -8.59 -22.51
CA GLU A 5 21.19 -7.21 -22.94
C GLU A 5 20.09 -6.56 -22.09
N GLY A 6 20.43 -5.44 -21.45
CA GLY A 6 19.59 -4.71 -20.52
C GLY A 6 18.38 -4.04 -21.16
N ARG A 7 17.39 -4.82 -21.58
CA ARG A 7 16.04 -4.29 -21.81
C ARG A 7 15.39 -4.02 -20.46
N GLN A 8 15.16 -2.73 -20.18
CA GLN A 8 14.32 -2.30 -19.07
C GLN A 8 12.91 -2.86 -19.26
N MET A 9 12.45 -3.66 -18.29
CA MET A 9 11.10 -4.23 -18.29
C MET A 9 10.10 -3.10 -18.06
N THR A 10 9.25 -2.82 -19.04
CA THR A 10 8.20 -1.79 -18.91
C THR A 10 7.06 -2.29 -18.03
N HIS A 11 6.19 -1.39 -17.55
CA HIS A 11 4.97 -1.79 -16.83
C HIS A 11 4.06 -2.67 -17.69
N SER A 12 4.01 -2.45 -19.02
CA SER A 12 3.31 -3.35 -19.94
C SER A 12 4.00 -4.71 -20.08
N ASP A 13 5.34 -4.78 -20.05
CA ASP A 13 6.06 -6.06 -20.05
C ASP A 13 5.87 -6.83 -18.73
N PHE A 14 5.77 -6.12 -17.61
CA PHE A 14 5.45 -6.69 -16.31
C PHE A 14 4.01 -7.22 -16.29
N ILE A 15 3.02 -6.43 -16.72
CA ILE A 15 1.64 -6.88 -16.84
C ILE A 15 1.55 -8.03 -17.85
N ALA A 16 2.25 -7.98 -18.98
CA ALA A 16 2.26 -9.04 -19.98
C ALA A 16 2.86 -10.33 -19.42
N LYS A 17 4.01 -10.29 -18.73
CA LYS A 17 4.61 -11.48 -18.10
C LYS A 17 3.75 -12.04 -16.97
N VAL A 18 3.18 -11.18 -16.13
CA VAL A 18 2.27 -11.60 -15.04
C VAL A 18 0.98 -12.18 -15.63
N THR A 19 0.49 -11.63 -16.75
CA THR A 19 -0.72 -12.11 -17.45
C THR A 19 -0.44 -13.41 -18.21
N GLU A 20 0.67 -13.52 -18.93
CA GLU A 20 1.12 -14.74 -19.62
C GLU A 20 1.34 -15.90 -18.63
N TYR A 21 1.85 -15.59 -17.43
CA TYR A 21 1.97 -16.55 -16.34
C TYR A 21 0.62 -16.89 -15.68
N ALA A 22 -0.25 -15.91 -15.47
CA ALA A 22 -1.63 -16.13 -15.02
C ALA A 22 -2.47 -16.91 -16.05
N LEU A 23 -2.11 -16.87 -17.34
CA LEU A 23 -2.72 -17.66 -18.40
C LEU A 23 -2.26 -19.15 -18.36
N SER A 24 -1.11 -19.44 -17.74
CA SER A 24 -0.55 -20.80 -17.62
C SER A 24 -0.97 -21.57 -16.36
N SER A 25 -1.63 -20.92 -15.40
CA SER A 25 -2.10 -21.51 -14.14
C SER A 25 -3.63 -21.42 -14.04
N GLU A 26 -4.26 -22.51 -13.56
CA GLU A 26 -5.69 -22.84 -13.62
C GLU A 26 -6.69 -21.66 -13.61
N GLY A 27 -7.70 -21.73 -14.49
CA GLY A 27 -8.62 -20.67 -14.90
C GLY A 27 -9.42 -19.93 -13.82
N ARG A 28 -9.36 -20.33 -12.55
CA ARG A 28 -9.86 -19.52 -11.42
C ARG A 28 -8.97 -18.30 -11.15
N THR A 29 -7.66 -18.40 -11.39
CA THR A 29 -6.70 -17.29 -11.15
C THR A 29 -6.82 -16.19 -12.22
N GLN A 30 -7.16 -16.57 -13.46
CA GLN A 30 -7.43 -15.65 -14.58
C GLN A 30 -8.59 -14.68 -14.30
N ALA A 31 -9.69 -15.18 -13.74
CA ALA A 31 -10.85 -14.35 -13.40
C ALA A 31 -10.55 -13.40 -12.24
N ILE A 32 -9.71 -13.83 -11.28
CA ILE A 32 -9.34 -13.06 -10.09
C ILE A 32 -8.40 -11.90 -10.42
N PHE A 33 -7.35 -12.14 -11.22
CA PHE A 33 -6.39 -11.09 -11.59
C PHE A 33 -7.01 -10.07 -12.55
N LYS A 34 -7.81 -10.54 -13.51
CA LYS A 34 -8.53 -9.68 -14.47
C LYS A 34 -9.64 -8.89 -13.79
N LYS A 35 -10.32 -9.44 -12.77
CA LYS A 35 -11.31 -8.70 -11.96
C LYS A 35 -10.67 -7.74 -10.96
N LEU A 36 -9.53 -8.05 -10.35
CA LEU A 36 -8.80 -7.14 -9.44
C LEU A 36 -8.28 -5.89 -10.17
N LEU A 37 -7.82 -6.05 -11.42
CA LEU A 37 -7.44 -4.93 -12.29
C LEU A 37 -8.63 -4.12 -12.81
N GLN A 38 -9.84 -4.67 -12.75
CA GLN A 38 -11.08 -4.04 -13.24
C GLN A 38 -11.92 -3.42 -12.12
N ARG A 39 -11.45 -3.41 -10.86
CA ARG A 39 -12.32 -3.23 -9.67
C ARG A 39 -12.24 -1.93 -8.89
N ASP A 40 -11.71 -0.85 -9.46
CA ASP A 40 -12.08 0.47 -8.97
C ASP A 40 -13.55 0.74 -9.39
N LYS A 41 -14.50 0.22 -8.61
CA LYS A 41 -15.95 0.39 -8.84
C LYS A 41 -16.34 1.85 -8.54
N ILE A 42 -16.22 2.66 -9.59
CA ILE A 42 -17.15 3.69 -10.06
C ILE A 42 -18.19 4.18 -9.04
N ASN A 43 -18.08 5.47 -8.71
CA ASN A 43 -19.23 6.37 -8.76
C ASN A 43 -18.78 7.75 -9.27
N HIS A 44 -19.50 8.23 -10.30
CA HIS A 44 -19.30 9.41 -11.17
C HIS A 44 -18.39 9.33 -12.41
N PHE A 45 -17.33 8.50 -12.47
CA PHE A 45 -16.40 8.51 -13.63
C PHE A 45 -16.67 7.51 -14.77
N ALA A 46 -17.63 6.58 -14.65
CA ALA A 46 -17.89 5.55 -15.67
C ALA A 46 -18.50 6.05 -16.98
N LEU A 47 -18.99 7.29 -17.02
CA LEU A 47 -19.54 7.88 -18.24
C LEU A 47 -18.48 8.63 -19.06
N ILE A 48 -17.36 9.01 -18.45
CA ILE A 48 -16.14 9.48 -19.15
C ILE A 48 -15.43 8.31 -19.85
N GLU A 49 -15.74 7.09 -19.41
CA GLU A 49 -15.08 5.83 -19.75
C GLU A 49 -15.32 5.33 -21.19
N GLN A 50 -16.35 5.83 -21.89
CA GLN A 50 -16.60 5.43 -23.28
C GLN A 50 -15.75 6.20 -24.31
N ASP A 51 -15.39 7.46 -24.02
CA ASP A 51 -14.58 8.29 -24.94
C ASP A 51 -13.06 8.25 -24.63
N MET A 52 -12.68 7.95 -23.38
CA MET A 52 -11.27 7.81 -22.96
C MET A 52 -10.80 6.35 -22.87
N ASN A 53 -11.19 5.50 -23.82
CA ASN A 53 -10.52 4.21 -23.98
C ASN A 53 -9.02 4.44 -24.24
N ARG A 54 -8.13 3.53 -23.81
CA ARG A 54 -6.67 3.57 -24.12
C ARG A 54 -6.34 3.60 -25.63
N ASN A 55 -7.36 3.49 -26.49
CA ASN A 55 -7.30 3.57 -27.95
C ASN A 55 -8.16 4.72 -28.52
N GLY A 56 -8.70 5.61 -27.68
CA GLY A 56 -9.53 6.74 -28.11
C GLY A 56 -8.70 7.87 -28.72
N GLU A 57 -9.28 8.61 -29.67
CA GLU A 57 -8.59 9.69 -30.39
C GLU A 57 -8.08 10.79 -29.42
N THR A 58 -8.89 11.14 -28.41
CA THR A 58 -8.53 12.11 -27.37
C THR A 58 -7.35 11.64 -26.52
N PHE A 59 -7.32 10.35 -26.16
CA PHE A 59 -6.23 9.74 -25.39
C PHE A 59 -4.90 9.81 -26.17
N ASN A 60 -4.92 9.40 -27.44
CA ASN A 60 -3.76 9.43 -28.31
C ASN A 60 -3.27 10.86 -28.56
N TYR A 61 -4.20 11.80 -28.79
CA TYR A 61 -3.85 13.21 -28.98
C TYR A 61 -3.10 13.81 -27.79
N ILE A 62 -3.55 13.55 -26.56
CA ILE A 62 -2.90 14.09 -25.36
C ILE A 62 -1.51 13.48 -25.18
N ILE A 63 -1.37 12.15 -25.32
CA ILE A 63 -0.06 11.49 -25.25
C ILE A 63 0.89 12.06 -26.31
N GLU A 64 0.45 12.16 -27.55
CA GLU A 64 1.25 12.71 -28.65
C GLU A 64 1.66 14.16 -28.37
N ALA A 65 0.77 14.96 -27.80
CA ALA A 65 1.06 16.34 -27.41
C ALA A 65 2.10 16.41 -26.27
N ILE A 66 1.94 15.59 -25.21
CA ILE A 66 2.91 15.49 -24.11
C ILE A 66 4.27 15.05 -24.68
N GLU A 67 4.32 14.02 -25.52
CA GLU A 67 5.56 13.54 -26.14
C GLU A 67 6.21 14.59 -27.05
N LYS A 68 5.41 15.35 -27.81
CA LYS A 68 5.90 16.42 -28.68
C LYS A 68 6.52 17.55 -27.86
N ILE A 69 5.92 17.90 -26.73
CA ILE A 69 6.45 18.90 -25.80
C ILE A 69 7.70 18.37 -25.13
N ALA A 70 7.70 17.13 -24.66
CA ALA A 70 8.88 16.50 -24.09
C ALA A 70 10.06 16.43 -25.09
N LYS A 71 9.79 16.23 -26.38
CA LYS A 71 10.82 16.34 -27.44
C LYS A 71 11.35 17.77 -27.59
N LYS A 72 10.47 18.78 -27.53
CA LYS A 72 10.83 20.21 -27.69
C LYS A 72 11.49 20.79 -26.44
N HIS A 73 11.16 20.28 -25.27
CA HIS A 73 11.55 20.79 -23.96
C HIS A 73 12.30 19.73 -23.19
N SER A 74 13.07 18.84 -23.85
CA SER A 74 13.68 17.71 -23.16
C SER A 74 14.46 18.22 -21.96
N ILE A 75 13.90 17.99 -20.77
CA ILE A 75 14.49 18.34 -19.50
C ILE A 75 15.47 17.21 -19.24
N LYS A 76 16.53 17.12 -20.05
CA LYS A 76 17.62 16.15 -19.90
C LYS A 76 18.43 16.52 -18.66
N THR A 77 17.79 16.39 -17.52
CA THR A 77 18.28 16.84 -16.23
C THR A 77 18.27 15.64 -15.30
N LYS A 78 19.35 15.51 -14.53
CA LYS A 78 19.45 14.53 -13.47
C LYS A 78 19.02 15.19 -12.17
N VAL A 79 18.08 14.58 -11.46
CA VAL A 79 17.57 15.05 -10.17
C VAL A 79 17.83 14.00 -9.10
N ASN A 80 17.84 14.41 -7.83
CA ASN A 80 18.14 13.50 -6.73
C ASN A 80 16.89 12.81 -6.15
N SER A 81 15.69 13.31 -6.44
CA SER A 81 14.42 12.76 -5.92
C SER A 81 13.24 13.01 -6.85
N PHE A 82 12.14 12.26 -6.66
CA PHE A 82 10.87 12.55 -7.32
C PHE A 82 10.30 13.93 -6.95
N LYS A 83 10.61 14.45 -5.77
CA LYS A 83 10.17 15.80 -5.38
C LYS A 83 10.83 16.87 -6.24
N GLU A 84 12.12 16.74 -6.52
CA GLU A 84 12.80 17.63 -7.48
C GLU A 84 12.26 17.45 -8.91
N ALA A 85 11.96 16.22 -9.32
CA ALA A 85 11.33 15.95 -10.61
C ALA A 85 9.93 16.58 -10.73
N GLU A 86 9.15 16.54 -9.65
CA GLU A 86 7.80 17.10 -9.58
C GLU A 86 7.83 18.61 -9.82
N GLU A 87 8.76 19.33 -9.20
CA GLU A 87 8.90 20.77 -9.42
C GLU A 87 9.25 21.09 -10.88
N LEU A 88 10.12 20.30 -11.53
CA LEU A 88 10.42 20.46 -12.96
C LEU A 88 9.20 20.15 -13.85
N LEU A 89 8.41 19.12 -13.51
CA LEU A 89 7.22 18.76 -14.26
C LEU A 89 6.12 19.81 -14.12
N LYS A 90 6.01 20.48 -12.97
CA LYS A 90 5.06 21.59 -12.75
C LYS A 90 5.37 22.82 -13.62
N GLU A 91 6.59 22.97 -14.11
CA GLU A 91 6.98 24.05 -15.03
C GLU A 91 6.50 23.82 -16.48
N VAL A 92 5.99 22.62 -16.81
CA VAL A 92 5.53 22.30 -18.16
C VAL A 92 4.30 23.14 -18.54
N ASP A 93 4.39 23.85 -19.67
CA ASP A 93 3.29 24.66 -20.18
C ASP A 93 2.14 23.79 -20.74
N LEU A 94 1.08 23.66 -19.94
CA LEU A 94 -0.12 22.90 -20.31
C LEU A 94 -0.84 23.41 -21.54
N ARG A 95 -0.67 24.68 -21.94
CA ARG A 95 -1.30 25.20 -23.17
C ARG A 95 -0.80 24.44 -24.38
N ALA A 96 0.49 24.15 -24.41
CA ALA A 96 1.08 23.36 -25.47
C ALA A 96 0.53 21.92 -25.47
N VAL A 97 0.28 21.34 -24.29
CA VAL A 97 -0.26 19.96 -24.14
C VAL A 97 -1.67 19.89 -24.70
N LEU A 98 -2.47 20.93 -24.42
CA LEU A 98 -3.87 20.97 -24.79
C LEU A 98 -4.08 21.53 -26.20
N GLY A 99 -3.03 21.96 -26.89
CA GLY A 99 -3.11 22.60 -28.21
C GLY A 99 -3.78 23.98 -28.18
N VAL A 100 -3.82 24.62 -27.02
CA VAL A 100 -4.51 25.88 -26.79
C VAL A 100 -3.55 27.03 -27.11
N LYS A 101 -3.96 27.92 -28.03
CA LYS A 101 -3.19 29.11 -28.43
C LYS A 101 -3.60 30.39 -27.69
N THR A 102 -4.42 30.27 -26.65
CA THR A 102 -5.08 31.40 -26.00
C THR A 102 -4.14 32.24 -25.15
N GLU A 103 -4.54 33.49 -24.94
CA GLU A 103 -3.89 34.40 -23.99
C GLU A 103 -4.25 34.03 -22.54
N LEU A 104 -3.50 34.57 -21.57
CA LEU A 104 -3.74 34.30 -20.14
C LEU A 104 -5.16 34.71 -19.72
N LYS A 105 -5.85 33.85 -18.96
CA LYS A 105 -7.25 34.03 -18.49
C LYS A 105 -8.34 33.97 -19.58
N GLU A 106 -7.99 33.62 -20.81
CA GLU A 106 -9.00 33.31 -21.82
C GLU A 106 -9.68 31.98 -21.47
N VAL A 107 -11.01 32.00 -21.36
CA VAL A 107 -11.82 30.82 -21.10
C VAL A 107 -11.90 29.99 -22.36
N PHE A 108 -11.65 28.69 -22.27
CA PHE A 108 -11.79 27.78 -23.40
C PHE A 108 -12.42 26.47 -22.95
N THR A 109 -13.18 25.85 -23.84
CA THR A 109 -13.78 24.55 -23.62
C THR A 109 -12.83 23.46 -24.10
N ILE A 110 -12.60 22.43 -23.28
CA ILE A 110 -11.94 21.20 -23.69
C ILE A 110 -12.89 20.03 -23.47
N ASP A 111 -13.03 19.21 -24.51
CA ASP A 111 -13.91 18.04 -24.53
C ASP A 111 -13.51 16.93 -23.54
N LEU A 112 -12.27 16.93 -23.02
CA LEU A 112 -11.80 16.06 -21.93
C LEU A 112 -12.75 16.00 -20.74
N PHE A 113 -13.41 17.12 -20.42
CA PHE A 113 -14.24 17.27 -19.22
C PHE A 113 -15.75 17.29 -19.54
N LEU A 114 -16.14 17.04 -20.80
CA LEU A 114 -17.50 17.26 -21.30
C LEU A 114 -18.42 16.03 -21.27
N THR A 115 -18.10 15.00 -20.49
CA THR A 115 -19.01 13.86 -20.31
C THR A 115 -19.96 14.08 -19.14
N HIS A 116 -21.11 14.68 -19.49
CA HIS A 116 -22.42 14.65 -18.85
C HIS A 116 -22.55 14.48 -17.31
N ARG A 117 -23.15 15.53 -16.70
CA ARG A 117 -23.81 15.61 -15.37
C ARG A 117 -22.98 16.01 -14.14
N GLU A 118 -22.08 16.97 -14.28
CA GLU A 118 -21.83 17.88 -13.15
C GLU A 118 -22.39 19.26 -13.51
N LYS A 119 -23.65 19.49 -13.11
CA LYS A 119 -24.36 20.77 -13.33
C LYS A 119 -23.63 21.97 -12.71
N ASN A 120 -22.56 21.75 -11.95
CA ASN A 120 -21.88 22.73 -11.11
C ASN A 120 -20.55 23.24 -11.65
N TRP A 121 -20.09 22.87 -12.85
CA TRP A 121 -18.87 23.46 -13.43
C TRP A 121 -19.21 24.40 -14.59
N LYS A 122 -18.58 25.57 -14.62
CA LYS A 122 -18.95 26.68 -15.51
C LYS A 122 -17.92 26.93 -16.59
N GLU A 123 -16.66 26.96 -16.20
CA GLU A 123 -15.57 27.54 -17.00
C GLU A 123 -14.30 26.70 -16.77
N LEU A 124 -13.67 26.27 -17.87
CA LEU A 124 -12.31 25.76 -17.88
C LEU A 124 -11.42 26.85 -18.51
N TYR A 125 -10.27 27.12 -17.91
CA TYR A 125 -9.36 28.12 -18.44
C TYR A 125 -7.92 27.80 -18.04
N VAL A 126 -6.95 28.39 -18.74
CA VAL A 126 -5.53 28.32 -18.34
C VAL A 126 -5.07 29.68 -17.88
N ASN A 127 -4.34 29.66 -16.76
CA ASN A 127 -3.72 30.84 -16.22
C ASN A 127 -2.31 30.52 -15.71
N TYR A 128 -1.46 31.53 -15.67
CA TYR A 128 -0.09 31.42 -15.16
C TYR A 128 -0.08 31.77 -13.69
N THR A 129 0.52 30.89 -12.89
CA THR A 129 0.71 31.06 -11.46
C THR A 129 2.20 31.19 -11.14
N LYS A 130 2.53 31.43 -9.87
CA LYS A 130 3.92 31.30 -9.37
C LYS A 130 4.55 29.93 -9.65
N ASN A 131 3.73 28.90 -9.88
CA ASN A 131 4.16 27.52 -10.14
C ASN A 131 3.90 27.10 -11.60
N GLY A 132 3.90 28.06 -12.54
CA GLY A 132 3.70 27.79 -13.96
C GLY A 132 2.24 27.83 -14.43
N TYR A 133 2.03 27.42 -15.69
CA TYR A 133 0.72 27.36 -16.32
C TYR A 133 -0.12 26.22 -15.75
N ARG A 134 -1.34 26.53 -15.32
CA ARG A 134 -2.27 25.57 -14.75
C ARG A 134 -3.61 25.62 -15.45
N VAL A 135 -4.29 24.48 -15.48
CA VAL A 135 -5.69 24.40 -15.89
C VAL A 135 -6.55 24.64 -14.66
N PHE A 136 -7.51 25.53 -14.77
CA PHE A 136 -8.45 25.87 -13.72
C PHE A 136 -9.85 25.41 -14.10
N LEU A 137 -10.53 24.76 -13.16
CA LEU A 137 -11.91 24.34 -13.28
C LEU A 137 -12.73 25.10 -12.24
N LYS A 138 -13.63 25.96 -12.69
CA LYS A 138 -14.40 26.86 -11.84
C LYS A 138 -15.82 26.35 -11.61
N ARG A 139 -16.24 26.31 -10.34
CA ARG A 139 -17.60 25.93 -9.96
C ARG A 139 -18.61 27.04 -10.32
N LYS A 140 -19.87 26.67 -10.56
CA LYS A 140 -20.99 27.61 -10.78
C LYS A 140 -21.42 28.27 -9.48
N GLU A 141 -21.30 27.56 -8.37
CA GLU A 141 -21.71 27.99 -7.02
C GLU A 141 -20.58 27.71 -6.03
N ALA A 142 -20.41 28.59 -5.05
CA ALA A 142 -19.50 28.37 -3.94
C ALA A 142 -20.06 27.25 -3.06
N SER A 143 -19.27 26.23 -2.78
CA SER A 143 -19.59 25.29 -1.70
C SER A 143 -19.07 25.86 -0.39
N TYR A 144 -19.75 25.51 0.70
CA TYR A 144 -19.38 25.92 2.05
C TYR A 144 -19.04 24.66 2.84
N THR A 145 -17.99 24.71 3.65
CA THR A 145 -17.73 23.69 4.68
C THR A 145 -18.85 23.71 5.71
N GLU A 146 -18.95 22.66 6.53
CA GLU A 146 -19.91 22.60 7.65
C GLU A 146 -19.75 23.79 8.62
N ASP A 147 -18.55 24.38 8.67
CA ASP A 147 -18.21 25.57 9.47
C ASP A 147 -18.52 26.91 8.77
N GLY A 148 -19.10 26.89 7.57
CA GLY A 148 -19.45 28.08 6.80
C GLY A 148 -18.28 28.75 6.06
N GLU A 149 -17.11 28.10 5.98
CA GLU A 149 -16.00 28.58 5.17
C GLU A 149 -16.24 28.25 3.69
N ILE A 150 -15.84 29.14 2.78
CA ILE A 150 -15.96 28.88 1.34
C ILE A 150 -14.96 27.78 0.97
N GLU A 151 -15.46 26.59 0.63
CA GLU A 151 -14.69 25.57 -0.08
C GLU A 151 -14.28 26.15 -1.44
N GLY A 152 -13.02 25.95 -1.81
CA GLY A 152 -12.42 26.56 -3.00
C GLY A 152 -13.33 26.57 -4.23
N PHE A 153 -13.61 27.77 -4.75
CA PHE A 153 -14.46 28.01 -5.93
C PHE A 153 -13.83 27.51 -7.24
N GLU A 154 -12.57 27.11 -7.19
CA GLU A 154 -11.73 26.82 -8.35
C GLU A 154 -10.70 25.74 -8.01
N LEU A 155 -10.66 24.69 -8.84
CA LEU A 155 -9.64 23.64 -8.77
C LEU A 155 -8.53 23.95 -9.77
N SER A 156 -7.27 23.79 -9.38
CA SER A 156 -6.13 23.95 -10.29
C SER A 156 -5.43 22.61 -10.52
N PHE A 157 -5.17 22.26 -11.77
CA PHE A 157 -4.51 21.03 -12.18
C PHE A 157 -3.20 21.33 -12.90
N ASP A 158 -2.16 20.57 -12.58
CA ASP A 158 -0.91 20.54 -13.32
C ASP A 158 -0.82 19.31 -14.26
N ILE A 159 0.32 19.10 -14.91
CA ILE A 159 0.53 17.97 -15.82
C ILE A 159 0.45 16.61 -15.10
N ILE A 160 0.86 16.55 -13.84
CA ILE A 160 0.84 15.33 -13.03
C ILE A 160 -0.62 14.99 -12.72
N ASP A 161 -1.41 15.98 -12.32
CA ASP A 161 -2.83 15.78 -12.05
C ASP A 161 -3.61 15.36 -13.30
N LEU A 162 -3.39 16.04 -14.43
CA LEU A 162 -4.01 15.67 -15.70
C LEU A 162 -3.65 14.24 -16.10
N TYR A 163 -2.37 13.86 -15.98
CA TYR A 163 -1.94 12.50 -16.27
C TYR A 163 -2.61 11.49 -15.34
N LYS A 164 -2.60 11.72 -14.01
CA LYS A 164 -3.30 10.83 -13.06
C LYS A 164 -4.76 10.63 -13.41
N MET A 165 -5.47 11.71 -13.76
CA MET A 165 -6.89 11.67 -14.11
C MET A 165 -7.15 10.88 -15.40
N LEU A 166 -6.32 11.10 -16.43
CA LEU A 166 -6.47 10.46 -17.74
C LEU A 166 -6.10 8.97 -17.72
N PHE A 167 -5.01 8.62 -17.06
CA PHE A 167 -4.46 7.25 -17.07
C PHE A 167 -4.89 6.40 -15.88
N LYS A 168 -5.60 7.00 -14.91
CA LYS A 168 -6.00 6.37 -13.64
C LYS A 168 -4.80 5.79 -12.89
N THR A 169 -3.67 6.49 -12.95
CA THR A 169 -2.40 6.08 -12.34
C THR A 169 -2.24 6.66 -10.94
N LYS A 170 -1.51 5.96 -10.08
CA LYS A 170 -1.11 6.51 -8.77
C LYS A 170 0.01 7.53 -8.96
N TYR A 171 0.25 8.38 -7.95
CA TYR A 171 1.24 9.46 -8.03
C TYR A 171 2.62 8.96 -8.50
N TYR A 172 3.17 7.91 -7.89
CA TYR A 172 4.52 7.45 -8.26
C TYR A 172 4.58 6.77 -9.63
N GLU A 173 3.52 6.10 -10.06
CA GLU A 173 3.43 5.54 -11.42
C GLU A 173 3.42 6.67 -12.45
N THR A 174 2.62 7.71 -12.18
CA THR A 174 2.58 8.93 -12.99
C THR A 174 3.95 9.59 -13.07
N MET A 175 4.63 9.73 -11.93
CA MET A 175 5.95 10.33 -11.87
C MET A 175 6.99 9.51 -12.66
N GLU A 176 6.97 8.18 -12.57
CA GLU A 176 7.84 7.32 -13.37
C GLU A 176 7.63 7.52 -14.88
N GLU A 177 6.36 7.51 -15.32
CA GLU A 177 6.01 7.65 -16.73
C GLU A 177 6.33 9.04 -17.26
N LEU A 178 5.95 10.10 -16.55
CA LEU A 178 6.29 11.48 -16.91
C LEU A 178 7.81 11.70 -16.91
N CYS A 179 8.56 11.22 -15.90
CA CYS A 179 10.02 11.32 -15.92
C CYS A 179 10.63 10.62 -17.13
N LYS A 180 10.10 9.45 -17.53
CA LYS A 180 10.54 8.73 -18.73
C LYS A 180 10.24 9.53 -20.00
N ILE A 181 9.04 10.08 -20.12
CA ILE A 181 8.61 10.88 -21.29
C ILE A 181 9.48 12.14 -21.41
N PHE A 182 9.65 12.88 -20.32
CA PHE A 182 10.44 14.11 -20.25
C PHE A 182 11.97 13.89 -20.17
N LYS A 183 12.41 12.63 -20.09
CA LYS A 183 13.82 12.22 -19.97
C LYS A 183 14.52 12.79 -18.73
N ILE A 184 13.78 12.91 -17.63
CA ILE A 184 14.29 13.29 -16.31
C ILE A 184 14.87 12.04 -15.64
N GLU A 185 16.14 12.08 -15.29
CA GLU A 185 16.82 10.95 -14.63
C GLU A 185 16.80 11.16 -13.10
N VAL A 186 15.88 10.49 -12.41
CA VAL A 186 15.85 10.48 -10.93
C VAL A 186 16.89 9.49 -10.40
N LYS A 187 17.91 9.99 -9.72
CA LYS A 187 18.98 9.16 -9.16
C LYS A 187 18.45 8.23 -8.08
N GLY A 188 18.80 6.95 -8.18
CA GLY A 188 18.57 5.95 -7.14
C GLY A 188 17.12 5.47 -6.99
N GLU A 189 16.14 6.38 -6.95
CA GLU A 189 14.74 6.03 -6.67
C GLU A 189 14.09 5.19 -7.77
N LEU A 190 14.29 5.54 -9.04
CA LEU A 190 13.78 4.75 -10.16
C LEU A 190 14.37 3.33 -10.18
N LYS A 191 15.70 3.22 -9.98
CA LYS A 191 16.39 1.92 -9.92
C LYS A 191 15.91 1.08 -8.74
N PHE A 192 15.72 1.71 -7.58
CA PHE A 192 15.20 1.04 -6.39
C PHE A 192 13.78 0.50 -6.63
N ARG A 193 12.86 1.33 -7.14
CA ARG A 193 11.47 0.91 -7.41
C ARG A 193 11.42 -0.20 -8.44
N GLN A 194 12.22 -0.12 -9.50
CA GLN A 194 12.32 -1.19 -10.49
C GLN A 194 12.81 -2.50 -9.85
N ALA A 195 13.86 -2.45 -9.02
CA ALA A 195 14.37 -3.62 -8.31
C ALA A 195 13.30 -4.22 -7.37
N GLN A 196 12.50 -3.40 -6.68
CA GLN A 196 11.40 -3.87 -5.85
C GLN A 196 10.26 -4.53 -6.67
N LYS A 197 9.92 -3.97 -7.84
CA LYS A 197 8.93 -4.57 -8.76
C LYS A 197 9.40 -5.94 -9.28
N GLU A 198 10.67 -6.03 -9.70
CA GLU A 198 11.28 -7.28 -10.16
C GLU A 198 11.32 -8.32 -9.03
N LYS A 199 11.79 -7.93 -7.84
CA LYS A 199 11.76 -8.79 -6.64
C LYS A 199 10.34 -9.30 -6.36
N PHE A 200 9.34 -8.44 -6.41
CA PHE A 200 7.95 -8.83 -6.15
C PHE A 200 7.43 -9.83 -7.21
N ALA A 201 7.72 -9.59 -8.50
CA ALA A 201 7.38 -10.54 -9.56
C ALA A 201 8.02 -11.91 -9.31
N ASP A 202 9.32 -11.93 -9.03
CA ASP A 202 10.05 -13.17 -8.72
C ASP A 202 9.44 -13.87 -7.50
N ASN A 203 9.12 -13.12 -6.45
CA ASN A 203 8.45 -13.64 -5.26
C ASN A 203 7.11 -14.30 -5.61
N MET A 204 6.29 -13.69 -6.47
CA MET A 204 5.01 -14.27 -6.89
C MET A 204 5.19 -15.57 -7.67
N ILE A 205 6.20 -15.64 -8.54
CA ILE A 205 6.54 -16.85 -9.29
C ILE A 205 6.99 -17.97 -8.34
N GLU A 206 7.85 -17.64 -7.37
CA GLU A 206 8.34 -18.60 -6.38
C GLU A 206 7.22 -19.10 -5.46
N LEU A 207 6.30 -18.22 -5.03
CA LEU A 207 5.12 -18.61 -4.25
C LEU A 207 4.14 -19.49 -5.05
N ALA A 208 4.01 -19.28 -6.35
CA ALA A 208 3.20 -20.16 -7.20
C ALA A 208 3.79 -21.58 -7.30
N ASN A 209 5.12 -21.70 -7.15
CA ASN A 209 5.86 -22.96 -7.16
C ASN A 209 6.12 -23.52 -5.74
N ILE A 210 5.38 -23.05 -4.73
CA ILE A 210 5.64 -23.44 -3.33
C ILE A 210 5.40 -24.93 -3.07
N ASN A 211 4.60 -25.59 -3.91
CA ASN A 211 4.33 -27.03 -3.87
C ASN A 211 5.61 -27.89 -4.03
N LYS A 212 6.69 -27.35 -4.61
CA LYS A 212 8.01 -28.00 -4.65
C LYS A 212 8.61 -28.22 -3.26
N TYR A 213 8.14 -27.48 -2.25
CA TYR A 213 8.57 -27.53 -0.87
C TYR A 213 7.44 -28.12 -0.03
N SER A 214 7.41 -29.46 0.10
CA SER A 214 6.24 -30.19 0.60
C SER A 214 5.81 -29.76 2.01
N SER A 215 6.76 -29.65 2.96
CA SER A 215 6.42 -29.28 4.35
C SER A 215 6.05 -27.80 4.47
N LEU A 216 6.68 -26.95 3.68
CA LEU A 216 6.31 -25.54 3.61
C LEU A 216 4.90 -25.37 3.05
N SER A 217 4.60 -26.04 1.92
CA SER A 217 3.29 -26.04 1.28
C SER A 217 2.19 -26.57 2.21
N GLU A 218 2.49 -27.57 3.03
CA GLU A 218 1.56 -28.09 4.05
C GLU A 218 1.18 -27.01 5.07
N LEU A 219 2.15 -26.22 5.54
CA LEU A 219 1.92 -25.18 6.55
C LEU A 219 1.27 -23.92 5.98
N VAL A 220 1.67 -23.47 4.79
CA VAL A 220 1.23 -22.16 4.26
C VAL A 220 0.24 -22.25 3.12
N GLY A 221 0.10 -23.40 2.43
CA GLY A 221 -0.64 -23.53 1.18
C GLY A 221 -2.09 -23.10 1.27
N LYS A 222 -2.82 -23.53 2.32
CA LYS A 222 -4.23 -23.17 2.53
C LYS A 222 -4.45 -21.66 2.69
N ASN A 223 -3.45 -20.95 3.23
CA ASN A 223 -3.53 -19.52 3.53
C ASN A 223 -2.53 -18.71 2.70
N LEU A 224 -2.04 -19.26 1.58
CA LEU A 224 -1.00 -18.62 0.76
C LEU A 224 -1.43 -17.24 0.26
N ILE A 225 -2.74 -17.02 0.12
CA ILE A 225 -3.33 -15.74 -0.26
C ILE A 225 -2.94 -14.60 0.69
N VAL A 226 -2.82 -14.85 2.00
CA VAL A 226 -2.40 -13.85 2.99
C VAL A 226 -0.95 -13.40 2.72
N LEU A 227 -0.07 -14.35 2.38
CA LEU A 227 1.33 -14.04 2.07
C LEU A 227 1.49 -13.29 0.74
N LYS A 228 0.65 -13.62 -0.26
CA LYS A 228 0.60 -12.90 -1.54
C LYS A 228 0.13 -11.46 -1.33
N GLU A 229 -0.91 -11.28 -0.53
CA GLU A 229 -1.45 -9.95 -0.21
C GLU A 229 -0.45 -9.11 0.59
N LEU A 230 0.30 -9.72 1.52
CA LEU A 230 1.42 -9.05 2.19
C LEU A 230 2.50 -8.55 1.21
N ASN A 231 2.83 -9.35 0.19
CA ASN A 231 3.76 -8.93 -0.85
C ASN A 231 3.20 -7.75 -1.66
N LEU A 232 1.90 -7.78 -2.01
CA LEU A 232 1.24 -6.69 -2.74
C LEU A 232 1.24 -5.41 -1.92
N LYS A 233 0.87 -5.51 -0.64
CA LYS A 233 0.90 -4.39 0.30
C LYS A 233 2.31 -3.82 0.42
N SER A 234 3.34 -4.66 0.52
CA SER A 234 4.72 -4.20 0.53
C SER A 234 5.05 -3.37 -0.72
N LEU A 235 4.67 -3.82 -1.92
CA LEU A 235 4.85 -3.07 -3.16
C LEU A 235 4.09 -1.73 -3.15
N MET A 236 2.85 -1.72 -2.64
CA MET A 236 2.02 -0.52 -2.57
C MET A 236 2.59 0.54 -1.62
N HIS A 237 3.22 0.13 -0.53
CA HIS A 237 3.92 1.02 0.40
C HIS A 237 5.39 1.30 -0.01
N SER A 238 5.91 0.62 -1.06
CA SER A 238 7.26 0.81 -1.63
C SER A 238 7.32 2.09 -2.45
N LEU A 239 7.40 3.24 -1.79
CA LEU A 239 7.30 4.52 -2.49
C LEU A 239 8.66 5.13 -2.83
N THR A 240 9.63 5.08 -1.92
CA THR A 240 10.93 5.73 -2.07
C THR A 240 12.05 4.96 -1.36
N VAL A 241 13.31 5.26 -1.72
CA VAL A 241 14.50 4.75 -1.00
C VAL A 241 14.47 5.15 0.47
N GLU A 242 13.94 6.34 0.76
CA GLU A 242 13.79 6.85 2.13
C GLU A 242 12.90 5.97 3.00
N LYS A 243 11.98 5.20 2.42
CA LYS A 243 11.09 4.26 3.14
C LYS A 243 11.63 2.82 3.14
N SER A 244 12.93 2.64 2.94
CA SER A 244 13.57 1.32 2.85
C SER A 244 14.56 1.07 4.00
N TYR A 245 14.82 -0.22 4.27
CA TYR A 245 15.86 -0.67 5.19
C TYR A 245 16.65 -1.79 4.51
N LYS A 246 17.98 -1.67 4.46
CA LYS A 246 18.88 -2.61 3.77
C LYS A 246 18.48 -2.89 2.30
N GLY A 247 17.96 -1.89 1.61
CA GLY A 247 17.51 -2.03 0.23
C GLY A 247 16.18 -2.78 0.08
N GLU A 248 15.48 -3.07 1.17
CA GLU A 248 14.15 -3.67 1.17
C GLU A 248 13.11 -2.64 1.60
N THR A 249 11.94 -2.66 0.97
CA THR A 249 10.84 -1.81 1.42
C THR A 249 10.40 -2.18 2.83
N VAL A 250 10.22 -1.14 3.65
CA VAL A 250 9.59 -1.24 4.95
C VAL A 250 8.13 -0.82 4.82
N PHE A 251 7.23 -1.63 5.35
CA PHE A 251 5.80 -1.33 5.35
C PHE A 251 5.16 -1.65 6.70
N PHE A 252 4.04 -0.99 6.94
CA PHE A 252 3.22 -1.17 8.12
C PHE A 252 1.99 -1.98 7.76
N ALA A 253 1.69 -3.03 8.53
CA ALA A 253 0.53 -3.88 8.28
C ALA A 253 -0.13 -4.30 9.61
N PRO A 254 -1.06 -3.49 10.15
CA PRO A 254 -1.87 -3.88 11.28
C PRO A 254 -2.72 -5.10 10.97
N VAL A 255 -2.76 -6.07 11.89
CA VAL A 255 -3.53 -7.31 11.71
C VAL A 255 -5.04 -7.04 11.59
N ARG A 256 -5.54 -5.97 12.22
CA ARG A 256 -6.95 -5.57 12.13
C ARG A 256 -7.28 -5.02 10.76
N ASP A 257 -6.56 -3.98 10.34
CA ASP A 257 -6.76 -3.33 9.04
C ASP A 257 -6.57 -4.35 7.90
N PHE A 258 -5.55 -5.21 8.01
CA PHE A 258 -5.32 -6.28 7.03
C PHE A 258 -6.46 -7.31 6.99
N LYS A 259 -7.14 -7.57 8.11
CA LYS A 259 -8.32 -8.44 8.11
C LYS A 259 -9.44 -7.82 7.28
N ASP A 260 -9.69 -6.54 7.49
CA ASP A 260 -10.81 -5.86 6.87
C ASP A 260 -10.56 -5.70 5.35
N GLU A 261 -9.31 -5.41 4.95
CA GLU A 261 -8.85 -5.51 3.55
C GLU A 261 -9.06 -6.92 2.95
N MET A 262 -8.67 -7.97 3.68
CA MET A 262 -8.88 -9.36 3.24
C MET A 262 -10.35 -9.74 3.13
N ALA A 263 -11.22 -9.21 4.00
CA ALA A 263 -12.65 -9.43 3.96
C ALA A 263 -13.28 -8.73 2.74
N GLU A 264 -12.81 -7.52 2.43
CA GLU A 264 -13.21 -6.80 1.23
C GLU A 264 -12.80 -7.57 -0.03
N LEU A 265 -11.53 -8.00 -0.11
CA LEU A 265 -11.05 -8.88 -1.19
C LEU A 265 -11.89 -10.15 -1.30
N GLY A 266 -12.22 -10.79 -0.16
CA GLY A 266 -13.09 -11.95 -0.10
C GLY A 266 -14.46 -11.69 -0.74
N ASN A 267 -15.15 -10.63 -0.31
CA ASN A 267 -16.45 -10.21 -0.84
C ASN A 267 -16.39 -9.87 -2.33
N GLN A 268 -15.26 -9.33 -2.77
CA GLN A 268 -15.03 -9.01 -4.16
C GLN A 268 -14.92 -10.30 -5.02
N LEU A 269 -14.22 -11.31 -4.55
CA LEU A 269 -14.01 -12.55 -5.32
C LEU A 269 -15.29 -13.43 -5.43
N THR A 270 -16.29 -13.20 -4.58
CA THR A 270 -17.48 -14.07 -4.40
C THR A 270 -18.73 -13.67 -5.21
N GLU A 271 -18.58 -13.08 -6.39
CA GLU A 271 -19.71 -12.98 -7.36
C GLU A 271 -20.09 -14.36 -7.97
N GLY A 272 -19.43 -15.46 -7.56
CA GLY A 272 -19.84 -16.84 -7.78
C GLY A 272 -20.09 -17.55 -6.44
N LYS A 273 -21.01 -18.53 -6.41
CA LYS A 273 -21.67 -19.15 -5.25
C LYS A 273 -20.81 -19.74 -4.09
N GLU A 274 -19.50 -19.57 -4.07
CA GLU A 274 -18.61 -20.03 -2.98
C GLU A 274 -18.10 -18.83 -2.19
N LYS A 275 -18.65 -18.54 -1.00
CA LYS A 275 -18.09 -17.52 -0.09
C LYS A 275 -16.67 -17.92 0.31
N ILE A 276 -15.69 -17.04 0.08
CA ILE A 276 -14.36 -17.18 0.69
C ILE A 276 -14.55 -17.03 2.19
N GLU A 277 -14.12 -18.03 2.96
CA GLU A 277 -14.17 -18.00 4.41
C GLU A 277 -13.32 -16.82 4.91
N THR A 278 -13.95 -15.87 5.58
CA THR A 278 -13.28 -14.69 6.12
C THR A 278 -12.42 -15.12 7.31
N LEU A 279 -11.10 -14.98 7.19
CA LEU A 279 -10.17 -15.34 8.25
C LEU A 279 -10.34 -14.40 9.46
N SER A 280 -10.36 -14.97 10.66
CA SER A 280 -10.39 -14.17 11.89
C SER A 280 -9.09 -13.36 12.08
N THR A 281 -9.15 -12.23 12.80
CA THR A 281 -7.96 -11.44 13.17
C THR A 281 -6.92 -12.29 13.90
N SER A 282 -7.38 -13.23 14.73
CA SER A 282 -6.50 -14.15 15.44
C SER A 282 -5.78 -15.09 14.48
N THR A 283 -6.47 -15.62 13.48
CA THR A 283 -5.87 -16.47 12.44
C THR A 283 -4.83 -15.70 11.63
N ILE A 284 -5.14 -14.49 11.19
CA ILE A 284 -4.20 -13.63 10.45
C ILE A 284 -2.97 -13.31 11.30
N GLY A 285 -3.15 -12.96 12.57
CA GLY A 285 -2.02 -12.71 13.48
C GLY A 285 -1.11 -13.93 13.66
N ARG A 286 -1.69 -15.14 13.76
CA ARG A 286 -0.93 -16.40 13.81
C ARG A 286 -0.20 -16.68 12.50
N LEU A 287 -0.79 -16.38 11.35
CA LEU A 287 -0.14 -16.51 10.04
C LEU A 287 1.04 -15.55 9.90
N PHE A 288 0.90 -14.29 10.31
CA PHE A 288 2.01 -13.33 10.34
C PHE A 288 3.18 -13.87 11.20
N GLN A 289 2.85 -14.42 12.37
CA GLN A 289 3.86 -15.06 13.22
C GLN A 289 4.52 -16.26 12.53
N LEU A 290 3.75 -17.13 11.88
CA LEU A 290 4.26 -18.28 11.15
C LEU A 290 5.20 -17.85 10.01
N TYR A 291 4.81 -16.85 9.22
CA TYR A 291 5.64 -16.32 8.14
C TYR A 291 6.95 -15.72 8.67
N ARG A 292 6.93 -15.08 9.84
CA ARG A 292 8.16 -14.62 10.52
C ARG A 292 9.06 -15.77 10.93
N VAL A 293 8.49 -16.81 11.54
CA VAL A 293 9.24 -18.01 11.97
C VAL A 293 9.88 -18.72 10.77
N LEU A 294 9.15 -18.80 9.65
CA LEU A 294 9.64 -19.41 8.40
C LEU A 294 10.65 -18.51 7.67
N GLY A 295 10.76 -17.23 8.03
CA GLY A 295 11.61 -16.24 7.35
C GLY A 295 11.06 -15.78 6.00
N LEU A 296 9.75 -15.92 5.78
CA LEU A 296 9.06 -15.42 4.60
C LEU A 296 8.72 -13.92 4.73
N ILE A 297 8.60 -13.43 5.97
CA ILE A 297 8.56 -12.00 6.26
C ILE A 297 9.55 -11.71 7.38
N GLU A 298 10.16 -10.53 7.36
CA GLU A 298 11.07 -10.08 8.42
C GLU A 298 10.47 -8.87 9.14
N MET A 299 10.68 -8.83 10.45
CA MET A 299 10.30 -7.68 11.26
C MET A 299 11.46 -6.69 11.30
N VAL A 300 11.17 -5.43 11.08
CA VAL A 300 12.15 -4.34 11.16
C VAL A 300 12.11 -3.77 12.56
N GLU A 301 13.25 -3.82 13.27
CA GLU A 301 13.37 -3.21 14.60
C GLU A 301 13.09 -1.70 14.51
N ILE A 302 12.41 -1.13 15.50
CA ILE A 302 12.00 0.29 15.51
C ILE A 302 13.17 1.24 15.21
N LYS A 303 14.36 0.98 15.76
CA LYS A 303 15.58 1.78 15.53
C LYS A 303 16.06 1.81 14.06
N ASN A 304 15.61 0.84 13.27
CA ASN A 304 15.92 0.66 11.86
C ASN A 304 14.77 1.09 10.95
N VAL A 305 13.62 1.47 11.51
CA VAL A 305 12.47 1.95 10.74
C VAL A 305 12.76 3.38 10.27
N PRO A 306 12.58 3.68 8.98
CA PRO A 306 12.75 5.04 8.50
C PRO A 306 11.87 6.05 9.20
N GLN A 307 12.46 7.21 9.53
CA GLN A 307 11.77 8.27 10.30
C GLN A 307 10.48 8.73 9.62
N SER A 308 10.44 8.80 8.29
CA SER A 308 9.24 9.16 7.53
C SER A 308 8.05 8.23 7.80
N LEU A 309 8.30 6.94 8.09
CA LEU A 309 7.27 5.95 8.42
C LEU A 309 6.86 5.99 9.91
N LEU A 310 7.74 6.48 10.78
CA LEU A 310 7.42 6.70 12.19
C LEU A 310 6.53 7.94 12.36
N ILE A 311 6.79 9.01 11.61
CA ILE A 311 5.99 10.25 11.64
C ILE A 311 4.58 10.00 11.08
N SER A 312 4.45 9.16 10.05
CA SER A 312 3.16 8.83 9.45
C SER A 312 2.41 7.71 10.18
N ALA A 313 2.97 7.16 11.26
CA ALA A 313 2.27 6.14 12.03
C ALA A 313 1.05 6.75 12.70
N PRO A 314 -0.12 6.07 12.73
CA PRO A 314 -1.28 6.56 13.45
C PRO A 314 -0.86 6.84 14.89
N VAL A 315 -1.20 8.04 15.39
CA VAL A 315 -0.87 8.48 16.76
C VAL A 315 -1.43 7.45 17.71
N GLN A 316 -0.55 6.64 18.27
CA GLN A 316 -0.97 5.62 19.20
C GLN A 316 -1.38 6.32 20.48
N ASP A 317 -2.67 6.25 20.80
CA ASP A 317 -3.09 6.45 22.17
C ASP A 317 -2.23 5.55 23.06
N LYS A 318 -1.83 6.01 24.25
CA LYS A 318 -0.72 5.49 25.10
C LYS A 318 -0.81 3.99 25.47
N LEU A 319 -1.82 3.29 24.96
CA LEU A 319 -2.34 2.00 25.37
C LEU A 319 -2.42 0.97 24.24
N HIS A 320 -2.04 1.30 23.01
CA HIS A 320 -2.14 0.37 21.89
C HIS A 320 -0.80 -0.03 21.25
N VAL A 321 -0.85 -1.26 20.74
CA VAL A 321 0.21 -2.15 20.26
C VAL A 321 1.27 -1.40 19.46
N GLU A 322 2.54 -1.46 19.87
CA GLU A 322 3.67 -0.90 19.10
C GLU A 322 3.52 -1.20 17.61
N SER A 323 3.61 -0.17 16.77
CA SER A 323 3.50 -0.35 15.33
C SER A 323 4.57 -1.33 14.86
N VAL A 324 4.16 -2.49 14.35
CA VAL A 324 5.09 -3.50 13.84
C VAL A 324 5.32 -3.25 12.36
N TYR A 325 6.58 -3.04 12.01
CA TYR A 325 7.03 -2.82 10.64
C TYR A 325 7.66 -4.09 10.08
N TYR A 326 7.43 -4.33 8.80
CA TYR A 326 7.87 -5.53 8.11
C TYR A 326 8.66 -5.19 6.85
N SER A 327 9.55 -6.10 6.47
CA SER A 327 10.12 -6.20 5.13
C SER A 327 9.90 -7.60 4.59
N ILE A 328 9.84 -7.73 3.27
CA ILE A 328 9.70 -9.03 2.61
C ILE A 328 10.98 -9.34 1.85
N PRO A 329 11.73 -10.39 2.24
CA PRO A 329 12.96 -10.76 1.57
C PRO A 329 12.67 -11.28 0.16
N GLN A 330 13.70 -11.31 -0.68
CA GLN A 330 13.61 -12.01 -1.96
C GLN A 330 13.43 -13.52 -1.75
N TYR A 331 12.41 -14.06 -2.39
CA TYR A 331 12.18 -15.49 -2.49
C TYR A 331 12.98 -16.01 -3.68
N ASN A 332 13.78 -17.02 -3.39
CA ASN A 332 14.53 -17.78 -4.36
C ASN A 332 14.75 -19.18 -3.77
N SER A 333 15.37 -20.07 -4.54
CA SER A 333 15.61 -21.43 -4.08
C SER A 333 16.39 -21.48 -2.76
N VAL A 334 17.28 -20.52 -2.47
CA VAL A 334 18.05 -20.50 -1.22
C VAL A 334 17.17 -20.12 -0.03
N SER A 335 16.40 -19.03 -0.12
CA SER A 335 15.52 -18.58 0.98
C SER A 335 14.37 -19.57 1.21
N LEU A 336 13.77 -20.12 0.16
CA LEU A 336 12.71 -21.12 0.30
C LEU A 336 13.21 -22.47 0.82
N ASN A 337 14.43 -22.91 0.47
CA ASN A 337 15.02 -24.10 1.10
C ASN A 337 15.29 -23.90 2.59
N LYS A 338 15.63 -22.67 3.03
CA LYS A 338 15.76 -22.36 4.46
C LYS A 338 14.39 -22.46 5.14
N ALA A 339 13.35 -21.89 4.54
CA ALA A 339 11.97 -21.98 5.03
C ALA A 339 11.50 -23.45 5.09
N GLU A 340 11.77 -24.26 4.07
CA GLU A 340 11.43 -25.69 4.02
C GLU A 340 12.12 -26.49 5.14
N LYS A 341 13.39 -26.20 5.45
CA LYS A 341 14.08 -26.84 6.58
C LYS A 341 13.41 -26.53 7.92
N ILE A 342 12.93 -25.31 8.10
CA ILE A 342 12.19 -24.90 9.30
C ILE A 342 10.82 -25.59 9.32
N ALA A 343 10.10 -25.57 8.20
CA ALA A 343 8.80 -26.22 8.05
C ALA A 343 8.87 -27.72 8.36
N LYS A 344 9.88 -28.43 7.84
CA LYS A 344 10.12 -29.85 8.15
C LYS A 344 10.26 -30.10 9.66
N LYS A 345 10.93 -29.22 10.40
CA LYS A 345 11.07 -29.36 11.86
C LYS A 345 9.74 -29.13 12.57
N LEU A 346 8.97 -28.12 12.15
CA LEU A 346 7.64 -27.83 12.69
C LEU A 346 6.67 -29.01 12.46
N VAL A 347 6.58 -29.51 11.23
CA VAL A 347 5.71 -30.65 10.88
C VAL A 347 6.11 -31.90 11.68
N LYS A 348 7.41 -32.23 11.74
CA LYS A 348 7.91 -33.37 12.55
C LYS A 348 7.64 -33.19 14.04
N GLY A 349 7.61 -31.96 14.54
CA GLY A 349 7.27 -31.61 15.91
C GLY A 349 5.77 -31.63 16.22
N GLY A 350 4.91 -31.95 15.23
CA GLY A 350 3.45 -31.96 15.40
C GLY A 350 2.84 -30.56 15.51
N PHE A 351 3.53 -29.53 15.02
CA PHE A 351 3.09 -28.14 15.13
C PHE A 351 1.73 -27.90 14.45
N LYS A 352 0.85 -27.19 15.15
CA LYS A 352 -0.41 -26.67 14.61
C LYS A 352 -0.40 -25.14 14.67
N ILE A 353 -0.89 -24.49 13.61
CA ILE A 353 -0.93 -23.02 13.53
C ILE A 353 -1.70 -22.40 14.71
N GLY A 354 -2.74 -23.06 15.21
CA GLY A 354 -3.52 -22.59 16.36
C GLY A 354 -2.70 -22.43 17.65
N GLU A 355 -1.60 -23.17 17.78
CA GLU A 355 -0.72 -23.27 18.96
C GLU A 355 0.57 -22.44 18.78
N ILE A 356 0.61 -21.51 17.82
CA ILE A 356 1.81 -20.71 17.58
C ILE A 356 2.04 -19.68 18.69
N ASP A 357 2.93 -20.01 19.62
CA ASP A 357 3.43 -19.15 20.69
C ASP A 357 4.95 -19.29 20.84
N TYR A 358 5.52 -18.46 21.72
CA TYR A 358 6.96 -18.43 21.92
C TYR A 358 7.47 -19.76 22.46
N GLU A 359 6.79 -20.35 23.45
CA GLU A 359 7.16 -21.59 24.10
C GLU A 359 7.19 -22.77 23.12
N THR A 360 6.18 -22.88 22.26
CA THR A 360 6.07 -23.91 21.23
C THR A 360 7.19 -23.79 20.20
N ILE A 361 7.45 -22.57 19.71
CA ILE A 361 8.53 -22.32 18.77
C ILE A 361 9.91 -22.55 19.40
N ASN A 362 10.12 -22.13 20.65
CA ASN A 362 11.35 -22.38 21.39
C ASN A 362 11.59 -23.88 21.59
N LYS A 363 10.56 -24.64 21.95
CA LYS A 363 10.66 -26.09 22.14
C LYS A 363 11.03 -26.84 20.85
N ILE A 364 10.45 -26.45 19.70
CA ILE A 364 10.63 -27.18 18.44
C ILE A 364 11.88 -26.70 17.67
N LEU A 365 12.10 -25.38 17.63
CA LEU A 365 13.11 -24.74 16.78
C LEU A 365 14.30 -24.16 17.55
N GLY A 366 14.18 -24.05 18.87
CA GLY A 366 15.20 -23.51 19.77
C GLY A 366 15.08 -22.00 19.99
N LYS A 367 15.67 -21.56 21.10
CA LYS A 367 15.62 -20.18 21.62
C LYS A 367 15.99 -19.12 20.57
N LYS A 368 17.05 -19.35 19.80
CA LYS A 368 17.53 -18.38 18.79
C LYS A 368 16.47 -18.02 17.74
N ILE A 369 15.68 -18.99 17.27
CA ILE A 369 14.64 -18.74 16.27
C ILE A 369 13.42 -18.09 16.94
N ALA A 370 13.05 -18.56 18.13
CA ALA A 370 11.96 -17.97 18.91
C ALA A 370 12.24 -16.48 19.22
N ASP A 371 13.41 -16.15 19.77
CA ASP A 371 13.80 -14.78 20.09
C ASP A 371 13.76 -13.87 18.87
N LYS A 372 14.27 -14.33 17.71
CA LYS A 372 14.20 -13.55 16.45
C LYS A 372 12.75 -13.29 16.03
N ALA A 373 11.90 -14.31 16.06
CA ALA A 373 10.52 -14.20 15.58
C ALA A 373 9.60 -13.42 16.54
N TYR A 374 9.96 -13.35 17.82
CA TYR A 374 9.17 -12.74 18.90
C TYR A 374 9.85 -11.55 19.57
N ALA A 375 10.88 -10.94 18.96
CA ALA A 375 11.64 -9.83 19.57
C ALA A 375 10.75 -8.65 20.04
N HIS A 376 9.69 -8.30 19.30
CA HIS A 376 8.69 -7.30 19.72
C HIS A 376 7.85 -7.73 20.94
N VAL A 377 7.63 -9.03 21.11
CA VAL A 377 6.90 -9.58 22.26
C VAL A 377 7.79 -9.53 23.51
N TYR A 378 9.10 -9.69 23.38
CA TYR A 378 10.03 -9.60 24.51
C TYR A 378 9.99 -8.21 25.17
N ASN A 379 10.07 -7.12 24.39
CA ASN A 379 9.93 -5.76 24.92
C ASN A 379 8.59 -5.56 25.63
N ARG A 380 7.52 -6.13 25.08
CA ARG A 380 6.20 -6.09 25.69
C ARG A 380 6.14 -6.89 26.99
N ILE A 381 6.72 -8.09 27.02
CA ILE A 381 6.78 -8.96 28.21
C ILE A 381 7.63 -8.31 29.30
N GLU A 382 8.80 -7.76 28.97
CA GLU A 382 9.63 -7.03 29.93
C GLU A 382 8.90 -5.82 30.50
N LYS A 383 8.20 -5.06 29.65
CA LYS A 383 7.37 -3.92 30.08
C LYS A 383 6.20 -4.38 30.95
N GLU A 384 5.53 -5.47 30.60
CA GLU A 384 4.45 -6.08 31.40
C GLU A 384 4.99 -6.56 32.75
N ASN A 385 6.14 -7.23 32.78
CA ASN A 385 6.79 -7.70 34.01
C ASN A 385 7.27 -6.54 34.89
N GLY A 386 7.84 -5.49 34.30
CA GLY A 386 8.22 -4.27 35.03
C GLY A 386 7.03 -3.55 35.64
N ILE A 387 5.91 -3.47 34.91
CA ILE A 387 4.65 -2.92 35.43
C ILE A 387 4.08 -3.80 36.55
N ASN A 388 4.12 -5.13 36.41
CA ASN A 388 3.66 -6.05 37.43
C ASN A 388 4.50 -5.95 38.72
N ALA A 389 5.83 -5.87 38.59
CA ALA A 389 6.73 -5.67 39.73
C ALA A 389 6.46 -4.32 40.43
N LEU A 390 6.24 -3.24 39.66
CA LEU A 390 5.88 -1.94 40.19
C LEU A 390 4.50 -1.97 40.87
N ASN A 391 3.53 -2.72 40.34
CA ASN A 391 2.20 -2.86 40.94
C ASN A 391 2.22 -3.60 42.27
N ILE A 392 3.11 -4.58 42.43
CA ILE A 392 3.34 -5.25 43.72
C ILE A 392 3.85 -4.21 44.74
N GLN A 393 4.82 -3.39 44.35
CA GLN A 393 5.35 -2.32 45.21
C GLN A 393 4.31 -1.23 45.53
N LEU A 394 3.45 -0.87 44.58
CA LEU A 394 2.38 0.11 44.80
C LEU A 394 1.31 -0.43 45.76
N GLU A 395 0.98 -1.72 45.65
CA GLU A 395 0.06 -2.40 46.56
C GLU A 395 0.60 -2.45 48.00
N GLU A 396 1.89 -2.76 48.17
CA GLU A 396 2.58 -2.69 49.47
C GLU A 396 2.58 -1.28 50.07
N GLN A 397 2.51 -0.24 49.24
CA GLN A 397 2.44 1.17 49.64
C GLN A 397 1.01 1.72 49.79
N GLY A 398 -0.02 0.89 49.60
CA GLY A 398 -1.42 1.33 49.62
C GLY A 398 -1.80 2.31 48.50
N LYS A 399 -1.08 2.27 47.37
CA LYS A 399 -1.30 3.14 46.20
C LYS A 399 -2.01 2.39 45.08
N ASP A 400 -2.67 3.15 44.21
CA ASP A 400 -3.38 2.61 43.06
C ASP A 400 -2.43 1.92 42.06
N LYS A 401 -2.84 0.73 41.62
CA LYS A 401 -2.12 -0.07 40.62
C LYS A 401 -2.20 0.57 39.24
N ILE A 402 -1.09 0.52 38.51
CA ILE A 402 -1.03 0.87 37.09
C ILE A 402 -1.56 -0.32 36.28
N LEU A 403 -2.75 -0.17 35.72
CA LEU A 403 -3.36 -1.21 34.91
C LEU A 403 -2.75 -1.26 33.51
N TYR A 404 -2.48 -2.46 33.01
CA TYR A 404 -1.99 -2.70 31.65
C TYR A 404 -2.65 -3.93 31.00
N GLY A 405 -2.57 -4.04 29.67
CA GLY A 405 -2.95 -5.23 28.92
C GLY A 405 -4.41 -5.68 29.11
N LYS A 406 -4.61 -6.97 29.42
CA LYS A 406 -5.95 -7.58 29.57
C LYS A 406 -6.72 -7.00 30.76
N THR A 407 -6.05 -6.73 31.88
CA THR A 407 -6.66 -6.22 33.12
C THR A 407 -7.16 -4.79 32.94
N LYS A 408 -6.40 -3.95 32.22
CA LYS A 408 -6.88 -2.61 31.84
C LYS A 408 -8.08 -2.67 30.91
N ARG A 409 -8.03 -3.53 29.87
CA ARG A 409 -9.17 -3.71 28.95
C ARG A 409 -10.44 -4.17 29.69
N ALA A 410 -10.32 -5.09 30.63
CA ALA A 410 -11.44 -5.55 31.44
C ALA A 410 -12.06 -4.38 32.24
N LYS A 411 -11.23 -3.59 32.94
CA LYS A 411 -11.70 -2.41 33.68
C LYS A 411 -12.31 -1.35 32.76
N THR A 412 -11.70 -1.06 31.61
CA THR A 412 -12.27 -0.12 30.64
C THR A 412 -13.61 -0.61 30.08
N ILE A 413 -13.78 -1.91 29.83
CA ILE A 413 -15.08 -2.49 29.42
C ILE A 413 -16.11 -2.33 30.52
N GLU A 414 -15.72 -2.55 31.78
CA GLU A 414 -16.59 -2.38 32.95
C GLU A 414 -16.98 -0.90 33.15
N GLU A 415 -16.03 0.02 33.08
CA GLU A 415 -16.25 1.48 33.12
C GLU A 415 -17.19 1.93 31.98
N LYS A 416 -16.99 1.43 30.75
CA LYS A 416 -17.89 1.70 29.62
C LYS A 416 -19.31 1.16 29.86
N LYS A 417 -19.45 -0.03 30.48
CA LYS A 417 -20.77 -0.58 30.86
C LYS A 417 -21.46 0.26 31.93
N VAL A 418 -20.72 0.72 32.95
CA VAL A 418 -21.25 1.58 34.02
C VAL A 418 -21.64 2.95 33.48
N ALA A 419 -20.81 3.57 32.63
CA ALA A 419 -21.14 4.83 31.98
C ALA A 419 -22.40 4.71 31.10
N LYS A 420 -22.56 3.58 30.39
CA LYS A 420 -23.75 3.31 29.57
C LYS A 420 -25.00 3.10 30.44
N ALA A 421 -24.87 2.41 31.57
CA ALA A 421 -25.97 2.23 32.53
C ALA A 421 -26.38 3.56 33.20
N ASN A 422 -25.43 4.47 33.40
CA ASN A 422 -25.65 5.77 34.03
C ASN A 422 -26.04 6.88 33.03
N GLY A 423 -26.18 6.56 31.73
CA GLY A 423 -26.53 7.53 30.69
C GLY A 423 -25.44 8.57 30.38
N THR A 424 -24.20 8.35 30.84
CA THR A 424 -23.07 9.26 30.65
C THR A 424 -22.10 8.83 29.56
N TYR A 425 -22.39 7.71 28.88
CA TYR A 425 -21.60 7.24 27.75
C TYR A 425 -21.95 8.03 26.50
N CYS A 426 -21.09 8.98 26.10
CA CYS A 426 -21.09 9.50 24.74
C CYS A 426 -20.56 8.40 23.82
N GLU A 427 -21.38 7.95 22.87
CA GLU A 427 -20.88 7.12 21.78
C GLU A 427 -19.76 7.89 21.09
N GLU A 428 -18.59 7.26 20.95
CA GLU A 428 -17.53 7.77 20.08
C GLU A 428 -18.21 7.94 18.72
N THR A 429 -18.42 9.20 18.32
CA THR A 429 -18.88 9.55 16.98
C THR A 429 -18.00 8.79 16.02
N GLU A 430 -18.60 7.89 15.24
CA GLU A 430 -17.92 7.29 14.10
C GLU A 430 -17.48 8.48 13.24
N ILE A 431 -16.19 8.83 13.33
CA ILE A 431 -15.58 9.73 12.38
C ILE A 431 -15.68 8.96 11.06
N PRO A 432 -16.50 9.42 10.10
CA PRO A 432 -16.53 8.80 8.79
C PRO A 432 -15.14 9.03 8.19
N PHE A 433 -14.42 7.95 7.95
CA PHE A 433 -13.24 7.98 7.08
C PHE A 433 -13.66 7.79 5.64
#